data_AF-A0A420XIW4-F1
#
_entry.id   AF-A0A420XIW4-F1
#
_cell.length_a   1.000
_cell.length_b   1.000
_cell.length_c   1.000
_cell.angle_alpha   90.00
_cell.angle_beta   90.00
_cell.angle_gamma   90.00
#
_symmetry.space_group_name_H-M   'P 1'
#
loop_
_entity.id
_entity.type
_entity.pdbx_description
1 polymer ?
#
loop_
_entity_poly.entity_id
_entity_poly.type
_entity_poly.pdbx_seq_one_letter_code
_entity_poly.pdbx_strand_id
1 'polypeptide(L)'
;MKKSELLNALDVAFKTEFKSGLALVDSQWESVAMKANSTTKINTYGWLGQFPKMREWVGERQIQKMQAQAMSIENKKFESTVSIPRTDIEDDQVGLYAPVVKQAGQSAAELPDDLVFGLLKKGKSTLCYDGQNFFDTDHPCYQNVDGSGTNTVQSNLTTGSKSGKPAFYILDATNVLKPLIWQERTKPEIETKFDPSRSDKVFMEDDYLWGIRARGNAGFGFWQLMHRVEDSELTIDVVKEVIASMRQLKGDGDKILNIRPSAIVVPPSLEYTARELFESSVINGTSNPLKGVLKVIVSAYVVE
;
A
#
# COMPACT_ATOMS: atom_id res chain seq x y z
N MET A 1 8.48 -31.73 33.81
CA MET A 1 8.38 -31.68 32.33
C MET A 1 9.80 -31.75 31.78
N LYS A 2 10.07 -32.53 30.72
CA LYS A 2 11.41 -32.52 30.10
C LYS A 2 11.66 -31.15 29.47
N LYS A 3 12.89 -30.64 29.47
CA LYS A 3 13.24 -29.33 28.89
C LYS A 3 12.72 -29.15 27.45
N SER A 4 12.78 -30.22 26.64
CA SER A 4 12.22 -30.24 25.28
C SER A 4 10.70 -30.10 25.22
N GLU A 5 9.97 -30.66 26.20
CA GLU A 5 8.51 -30.53 26.28
C GLU A 5 8.10 -29.10 26.66
N LEU A 6 8.86 -28.46 27.56
CA LEU A 6 8.66 -27.05 27.94
C LEU A 6 8.88 -26.11 26.75
N LEU A 7 9.98 -26.29 26.01
CA LEU A 7 10.29 -25.48 24.83
C LEU A 7 9.23 -25.65 23.71
N ASN A 8 8.72 -26.87 23.52
CA ASN A 8 7.63 -27.10 22.56
C ASN A 8 6.32 -26.45 23.00
N ALA A 9 5.96 -26.53 24.29
CA ALA A 9 4.78 -25.85 24.82
C ALA A 9 4.90 -24.32 24.66
N LEU A 10 6.09 -23.79 24.89
CA LEU A 10 6.39 -22.38 24.72
C LEU A 10 6.29 -21.93 23.25
N ASP A 11 6.82 -22.70 22.31
CA ASP A 11 6.67 -22.43 20.87
C ASP A 11 5.20 -22.34 20.46
N VAL A 12 4.35 -23.25 20.94
CA VAL A 12 2.90 -23.21 20.69
C VAL A 12 2.26 -21.95 21.28
N ALA A 13 2.64 -21.57 22.50
CA ALA A 13 2.15 -20.35 23.15
C ALA A 13 2.56 -19.10 22.36
N PHE A 14 3.82 -18.98 21.98
CA PHE A 14 4.31 -17.83 21.22
C PHE A 14 3.76 -17.75 19.80
N LYS A 15 3.54 -18.88 19.12
CA LYS A 15 2.79 -18.90 17.85
C LYS A 15 1.36 -18.39 18.03
N THR A 16 0.74 -18.66 19.18
CA THR A 16 -0.59 -18.14 19.52
C THR A 16 -0.55 -16.64 19.77
N GLU A 17 0.42 -16.14 20.54
CA GLU A 17 0.60 -14.71 20.78
C GLU A 17 0.92 -13.95 19.49
N PHE A 18 1.80 -14.48 18.65
CA PHE A 18 2.12 -13.90 17.34
C PHE A 18 0.88 -13.77 16.45
N LYS A 19 0.07 -14.83 16.35
CA LYS A 19 -1.21 -14.80 15.63
C LYS A 19 -2.19 -13.79 16.23
N SER A 20 -2.22 -13.68 17.56
CA SER A 20 -3.06 -12.71 18.26
C SER A 20 -2.61 -11.27 17.98
N GLY A 21 -1.29 -11.05 17.87
CA GLY A 21 -0.71 -9.78 17.46
C GLY A 21 -1.05 -9.40 16.02
N LEU A 22 -0.95 -10.35 15.07
CA LEU A 22 -1.37 -10.13 13.69
C LEU A 22 -2.83 -9.67 13.58
N ALA A 23 -3.69 -10.19 14.46
CA ALA A 23 -5.12 -9.86 14.47
C ALA A 23 -5.46 -8.52 15.15
N LEU A 24 -4.49 -7.81 15.74
CA LEU A 24 -4.72 -6.48 16.34
C LEU A 24 -4.81 -5.35 15.30
N VAL A 25 -4.37 -5.60 14.07
CA VAL A 25 -4.22 -4.58 13.04
C VAL A 25 -5.29 -4.77 11.97
N ASP A 26 -6.19 -3.80 11.88
CA ASP A 26 -7.10 -3.68 10.76
C ASP A 26 -6.40 -2.93 9.61
N SER A 27 -5.59 -3.65 8.84
CA SER A 27 -4.78 -3.05 7.79
C SER A 27 -5.64 -2.34 6.73
N GLN A 28 -5.20 -1.17 6.29
CA GLN A 28 -5.93 -0.32 5.35
C GLN A 28 -5.37 -0.36 3.93
N TRP A 29 -4.21 -0.97 3.66
CA TRP A 29 -3.56 -0.99 2.35
C TRP A 29 -4.50 -1.49 1.24
N GLU A 30 -5.38 -2.44 1.54
CA GLU A 30 -6.36 -2.97 0.58
C GLU A 30 -7.33 -1.89 0.09
N SER A 31 -7.47 -0.76 0.78
CA SER A 31 -8.31 0.34 0.31
C SER A 31 -7.66 1.15 -0.82
N VAL A 32 -6.33 1.11 -0.97
CA VAL A 32 -5.56 1.93 -1.93
C VAL A 32 -4.70 1.10 -2.89
N ALA A 33 -4.40 -0.15 -2.53
CA ALA A 33 -3.53 -1.04 -3.29
C ALA A 33 -4.22 -2.37 -3.62
N MET A 34 -3.80 -2.95 -4.75
CA MET A 34 -4.18 -4.32 -5.11
C MET A 34 -3.09 -5.31 -4.71
N LYS A 35 -3.49 -6.54 -4.39
CA LYS A 35 -2.57 -7.61 -4.04
C LYS A 35 -1.99 -8.29 -5.29
N ALA A 36 -0.68 -8.45 -5.34
CA ALA A 36 0.01 -9.28 -6.32
C ALA A 36 0.80 -10.39 -5.61
N ASN A 37 0.51 -11.65 -5.93
CA ASN A 37 1.27 -12.77 -5.39
C ASN A 37 2.61 -12.91 -6.14
N SER A 38 3.71 -13.05 -5.40
CA SER A 38 5.05 -13.18 -5.98
C SER A 38 5.70 -14.53 -5.68
N THR A 39 6.24 -15.15 -6.73
CA THR A 39 7.00 -16.41 -6.65
C THR A 39 8.45 -16.25 -7.10
N THR A 40 8.88 -15.07 -7.54
CA THR A 40 10.26 -14.74 -7.97
C THR A 40 10.94 -13.68 -7.11
N LYS A 41 12.23 -13.38 -7.36
CA LYS A 41 12.95 -12.29 -6.67
C LYS A 41 12.39 -10.91 -7.08
N ILE A 42 12.14 -10.74 -8.37
CA ILE A 42 11.60 -9.55 -9.01
C ILE A 42 10.39 -9.98 -9.83
N ASN A 43 9.29 -9.23 -9.76
CA ASN A 43 8.19 -9.36 -10.70
C ASN A 43 8.14 -8.13 -11.59
N THR A 44 7.90 -8.36 -12.87
CA THR A 44 7.78 -7.31 -13.88
C THR A 44 6.32 -7.25 -14.35
N TYR A 45 5.71 -6.08 -14.23
CA TYR A 45 4.31 -5.83 -14.52
C TYR A 45 4.16 -5.15 -15.88
N GLY A 46 4.42 -5.90 -16.96
CA GLY A 46 4.34 -5.39 -18.34
C GLY A 46 2.92 -5.12 -18.85
N TRP A 47 1.90 -5.43 -18.04
CA TRP A 47 0.50 -5.09 -18.32
C TRP A 47 0.12 -3.71 -17.76
N LEU A 48 0.97 -3.06 -16.97
CA LEU A 48 0.71 -1.67 -16.54
C LEU A 48 0.70 -0.74 -17.77
N GLY A 49 -0.23 0.21 -17.77
CA GLY A 49 -0.60 0.98 -18.96
C GLY A 49 -1.73 0.36 -19.79
N GLN A 50 -2.09 -0.90 -19.53
CA GLN A 50 -3.25 -1.52 -20.16
C GLN A 50 -4.51 -1.34 -19.33
N PHE A 51 -5.49 -0.63 -19.89
CA PHE A 51 -6.85 -0.63 -19.39
C PHE A 51 -7.71 -1.53 -20.27
N PRO A 52 -8.03 -2.79 -19.92
CA PRO A 52 -8.91 -3.61 -20.73
C PRO A 52 -10.28 -2.95 -20.92
N LYS A 53 -10.83 -3.01 -22.14
CA LYS A 53 -12.21 -2.59 -22.41
C LYS A 53 -12.92 -3.58 -23.31
N MET A 54 -14.17 -3.83 -22.98
CA MET A 54 -15.09 -4.55 -23.84
C MET A 54 -15.45 -3.69 -25.05
N ARG A 55 -15.66 -4.34 -26.18
CA ARG A 55 -16.22 -3.76 -27.40
C ARG A 55 -17.13 -4.79 -28.05
N GLU A 56 -17.97 -4.34 -28.96
CA GLU A 56 -18.77 -5.23 -29.78
C GLU A 56 -17.87 -6.20 -30.57
N TRP A 57 -18.26 -7.48 -30.59
CA TRP A 57 -17.53 -8.51 -31.32
C TRP A 57 -18.00 -8.53 -32.77
N VAL A 58 -17.24 -7.88 -33.65
CA VAL A 58 -17.47 -7.89 -35.10
C VAL A 58 -16.21 -8.41 -35.80
N GLY A 59 -16.31 -9.53 -36.51
CA GLY A 59 -15.19 -10.16 -37.21
C GLY A 59 -14.21 -10.90 -36.28
N GLU A 60 -12.93 -10.89 -36.64
CA GLU A 60 -11.87 -11.53 -35.85
C GLU A 60 -11.46 -10.68 -34.64
N ARG A 61 -10.89 -11.35 -33.62
CA ARG A 61 -10.32 -10.67 -32.45
C ARG A 61 -9.19 -9.73 -32.88
N GLN A 62 -9.40 -8.42 -32.79
CA GLN A 62 -8.27 -7.48 -32.93
C GLN A 62 -7.38 -7.57 -31.68
N ILE A 63 -6.15 -8.00 -31.87
CA ILE A 63 -5.10 -8.01 -30.84
C ILE A 63 -4.42 -6.66 -30.89
N GLN A 64 -4.49 -5.89 -29.79
CA GLN A 64 -3.79 -4.62 -29.69
C GLN A 64 -2.31 -4.88 -29.41
N LYS A 65 -1.43 -4.39 -30.30
CA LYS A 65 0.02 -4.36 -30.04
C LYS A 65 0.31 -3.33 -28.97
N MET A 66 1.11 -3.72 -27.99
CA MET A 66 1.34 -3.00 -26.74
C MET A 66 2.61 -2.16 -26.84
N GLN A 67 2.59 -0.96 -26.24
CA GLN A 67 3.83 -0.31 -25.84
C GLN A 67 4.36 -1.01 -24.59
N ALA A 68 5.55 -1.61 -24.69
CA ALA A 68 6.17 -2.32 -23.58
C ALA A 68 6.97 -1.34 -22.72
N GLN A 69 6.37 -0.83 -21.65
CA GLN A 69 7.11 -0.26 -20.54
C GLN A 69 6.65 -0.98 -19.27
N ALA A 70 7.60 -1.52 -18.51
CA ALA A 70 7.28 -2.44 -17.43
C ALA A 70 7.83 -1.92 -16.10
N MET A 71 6.97 -1.85 -15.10
CA MET A 71 7.41 -1.62 -13.72
C MET A 71 7.94 -2.92 -13.13
N SER A 72 9.07 -2.88 -12.45
CA SER A 72 9.61 -4.03 -11.74
C SER A 72 9.63 -3.79 -10.25
N ILE A 73 9.04 -4.71 -9.48
CA ILE A 73 9.04 -4.66 -8.02
C ILE A 73 9.93 -5.79 -7.50
N GLU A 74 11.08 -5.43 -6.93
CA GLU A 74 11.95 -6.36 -6.23
C GLU A 74 11.43 -6.63 -4.82
N ASN A 75 11.33 -7.90 -4.44
CA ASN A 75 10.94 -8.30 -3.09
C ASN A 75 12.03 -7.97 -2.08
N LYS A 76 11.63 -7.34 -0.98
CA LYS A 76 12.49 -7.13 0.19
C LYS A 76 12.30 -8.24 1.21
N LYS A 77 13.26 -8.34 2.14
CA LYS A 77 13.19 -9.24 3.30
C LYS A 77 12.98 -8.37 4.53
N PHE A 78 12.09 -8.82 5.41
CA PHE A 78 11.80 -8.20 6.69
C PHE A 78 11.90 -9.27 7.77
N GLU A 79 12.37 -8.89 8.95
CA GLU A 79 12.48 -9.78 10.10
C GLU A 79 12.21 -9.03 11.40
N SER A 80 11.75 -9.77 12.41
CA SER A 80 11.68 -9.33 13.79
C SER A 80 11.97 -10.55 14.66
N THR A 81 13.19 -10.64 15.19
CA THR A 81 13.62 -11.79 15.97
C THR A 81 13.48 -11.51 17.47
N VAL A 82 12.79 -12.40 18.18
CA VAL A 82 12.74 -12.41 19.65
C VAL A 82 13.78 -13.40 20.16
N SER A 83 14.73 -12.91 20.96
CA SER A 83 15.70 -13.74 21.68
C SER A 83 15.31 -13.82 23.15
N ILE A 84 15.39 -15.02 23.72
CA ILE A 84 15.14 -15.26 25.15
C ILE A 84 16.34 -16.00 25.74
N PRO A 85 16.98 -15.44 26.78
CA PRO A 85 18.03 -16.14 27.52
C PRO A 85 17.53 -17.47 28.06
N ARG A 86 18.37 -18.50 28.01
CA ARG A 86 18.04 -19.81 28.58
C ARG A 86 17.69 -19.71 30.07
N THR A 87 18.40 -18.86 30.80
CA THR A 87 18.16 -18.62 32.24
C THR A 87 16.73 -18.19 32.51
N ASP A 88 16.14 -17.35 31.66
CA ASP A 88 14.79 -16.82 31.86
C ASP A 88 13.72 -17.90 31.67
N ILE A 89 14.02 -18.97 30.92
CA ILE A 89 13.17 -20.16 30.84
C ILE A 89 13.38 -21.07 32.06
N GLU A 90 14.62 -21.19 32.53
CA GLU A 90 14.97 -22.00 33.70
C GLU A 90 14.39 -21.39 34.99
N ASP A 91 14.27 -20.06 35.05
CA ASP A 91 13.74 -19.27 36.16
C ASP A 91 12.22 -18.96 36.03
N ASP A 92 11.52 -19.61 35.09
CA ASP A 92 10.07 -19.47 34.84
C ASP A 92 9.61 -18.02 34.57
N GLN A 93 10.46 -17.20 33.95
CA GLN A 93 10.18 -15.79 33.61
C GLN A 93 9.61 -15.61 32.19
N VAL A 94 9.34 -16.70 31.48
CA VAL A 94 9.00 -16.65 30.06
C VAL A 94 7.69 -15.94 29.73
N GLY A 95 6.75 -15.89 30.69
CA GLY A 95 5.51 -15.12 30.56
C GLY A 95 5.73 -13.62 30.30
N LEU A 96 6.89 -13.08 30.66
CA LEU A 96 7.28 -11.69 30.43
C LEU A 96 7.51 -11.37 28.94
N TYR A 97 7.75 -12.39 28.11
CA TYR A 97 8.06 -12.22 26.68
C TYR A 97 6.84 -12.34 25.76
N ALA A 98 5.71 -12.84 26.27
CA ALA A 98 4.48 -12.94 25.50
C ALA A 98 4.04 -11.58 24.87
N PRO A 99 4.08 -10.44 25.59
CA PRO A 99 3.79 -9.13 24.99
C PRO A 99 4.75 -8.75 23.85
N VAL A 100 6.03 -9.13 23.95
CA VAL A 100 7.03 -8.85 22.90
C VAL A 100 6.72 -9.62 21.63
N VAL A 101 6.41 -10.92 21.75
CA VAL A 101 6.02 -11.76 20.61
C VAL A 101 4.72 -11.28 19.97
N LYS A 102 3.75 -10.86 20.80
CA LYS A 102 2.50 -10.25 20.34
C LYS A 102 2.74 -8.94 19.58
N GLN A 103 3.60 -8.06 20.10
CA GLN A 103 3.97 -6.81 19.43
C GLN A 103 4.68 -7.08 18.09
N ALA A 104 5.52 -8.11 18.02
CA ALA A 104 6.16 -8.51 16.77
C ALA A 104 5.13 -9.03 15.74
N GLY A 105 4.08 -9.71 16.21
CA GLY A 105 2.89 -10.04 15.40
C GLY A 105 2.19 -8.79 14.86
N GLN A 106 1.94 -7.81 15.73
CA GLN A 106 1.34 -6.54 15.33
C GLN A 106 2.19 -5.82 14.27
N SER A 107 3.49 -5.65 14.51
CA SER A 107 4.40 -5.00 13.56
C SER A 107 4.44 -5.71 12.20
N ALA A 108 4.38 -7.04 12.20
CA ALA A 108 4.32 -7.81 10.96
C ALA A 108 3.01 -7.60 10.17
N ALA A 109 1.89 -7.30 10.85
CA ALA A 109 0.62 -6.94 10.22
C ALA A 109 0.55 -5.48 9.76
N GLU A 110 1.30 -4.57 10.38
CA GLU A 110 1.44 -3.16 9.95
C GLU A 110 2.29 -3.02 8.68
N LEU A 111 3.22 -3.95 8.44
CA LEU A 111 4.19 -3.89 7.33
C LEU A 111 3.60 -3.56 5.94
N PRO A 112 2.47 -4.15 5.49
CA PRO A 112 1.89 -3.77 4.21
C PRO A 112 1.42 -2.31 4.17
N ASP A 113 0.83 -1.80 5.26
CA ASP A 113 0.40 -0.40 5.35
C ASP A 113 1.61 0.54 5.33
N ASP A 114 2.65 0.25 6.11
CA ASP A 114 3.91 0.99 6.14
C ASP A 114 4.47 1.19 4.73
N LEU A 115 4.55 0.10 3.97
CA LEU A 115 5.15 0.10 2.64
C LEU A 115 4.24 0.76 1.61
N VAL A 116 2.93 0.47 1.63
CA VAL A 116 1.98 0.98 0.64
C VAL A 116 1.74 2.47 0.82
N PHE A 117 1.39 2.93 2.01
CA PHE A 117 1.18 4.37 2.24
C PHE A 117 2.50 5.15 2.21
N GLY A 118 3.60 4.53 2.64
CA GLY A 118 4.93 5.13 2.55
C GLY A 118 5.41 5.40 1.11
N LEU A 119 4.82 4.76 0.09
CA LEU A 119 5.10 5.10 -1.31
C LEU A 119 4.60 6.49 -1.69
N LEU A 120 3.48 6.95 -1.13
CA LEU A 120 2.85 8.18 -1.58
C LEU A 120 3.77 9.40 -1.48
N LYS A 121 4.58 9.45 -0.41
CA LYS A 121 5.62 10.49 -0.21
C LYS A 121 6.76 10.45 -1.22
N LYS A 122 6.96 9.31 -1.88
CA LYS A 122 8.00 9.08 -2.89
C LYS A 122 7.46 9.23 -4.32
N GLY A 123 6.15 9.46 -4.49
CA GLY A 123 5.52 9.45 -5.80
C GLY A 123 6.01 10.56 -6.73
N LYS A 124 6.51 11.67 -6.20
CA LYS A 124 7.11 12.77 -6.99
C LYS A 124 8.58 12.53 -7.42
N SER A 125 9.20 11.45 -6.97
CA SER A 125 10.62 11.17 -7.23
C SER A 125 10.89 9.74 -7.69
N THR A 126 9.83 8.97 -7.93
CA THR A 126 9.92 7.59 -8.39
C THR A 126 9.18 7.47 -9.71
N LEU A 127 9.90 7.00 -10.73
CA LEU A 127 9.32 6.76 -12.04
C LEU A 127 8.21 5.72 -11.99
N CYS A 128 7.18 5.96 -12.80
CA CYS A 128 6.06 5.08 -13.09
C CYS A 128 6.35 4.29 -14.37
N TYR A 129 5.39 3.46 -14.79
CA TYR A 129 5.54 2.63 -15.98
C TYR A 129 5.61 3.47 -17.26
N ASP A 130 5.16 4.73 -17.28
CA ASP A 130 5.20 5.60 -18.45
C ASP A 130 6.48 6.46 -18.57
N GLY A 131 7.41 6.30 -17.62
CA GLY A 131 8.67 7.05 -17.60
C GLY A 131 8.61 8.42 -16.92
N GLN A 132 7.44 8.87 -16.46
CA GLN A 132 7.28 10.05 -15.60
C GLN A 132 7.25 9.65 -14.13
N ASN A 133 7.38 10.59 -13.19
CA ASN A 133 7.14 10.26 -11.78
C ASN A 133 5.69 9.83 -11.56
N PHE A 134 5.39 9.07 -10.51
CA PHE A 134 4.01 8.65 -10.24
C PHE A 134 3.04 9.83 -10.01
N PHE A 135 3.51 10.90 -9.37
CA PHE A 135 2.80 12.17 -9.28
C PHE A 135 3.53 13.20 -10.13
N ASP A 136 2.95 13.52 -11.28
CA ASP A 136 3.58 14.35 -12.29
C ASP A 136 2.51 15.13 -13.08
N THR A 137 2.94 16.21 -13.72
CA THR A 137 2.09 17.06 -14.55
C THR A 137 2.13 16.67 -16.03
N ASP A 138 3.08 15.82 -16.41
CA ASP A 138 3.48 15.61 -17.80
C ASP A 138 3.35 14.14 -18.25
N HIS A 139 2.35 13.41 -17.74
CA HIS A 139 2.12 12.02 -18.15
C HIS A 139 1.70 11.95 -19.63
N PRO A 140 2.37 11.15 -20.48
CA PRO A 140 2.03 11.03 -21.88
C PRO A 140 0.70 10.28 -22.09
N CYS A 141 -0.07 10.73 -23.09
CA CYS A 141 -1.25 10.07 -23.61
C CYS A 141 -1.27 10.20 -25.13
N TYR A 142 -1.16 9.07 -25.81
CA TYR A 142 -0.99 9.00 -27.26
C TYR A 142 -2.32 8.85 -28.00
N GLN A 143 -2.38 9.44 -29.18
CA GLN A 143 -3.54 9.32 -30.08
C GLN A 143 -3.88 7.87 -30.42
N ASN A 144 -2.89 6.99 -30.54
CA ASN A 144 -3.08 5.58 -30.85
C ASN A 144 -2.75 4.69 -29.65
N VAL A 145 -3.46 3.56 -29.53
CA VAL A 145 -3.31 2.61 -28.40
C VAL A 145 -1.94 1.91 -28.35
N ASP A 146 -1.18 1.95 -29.44
CA ASP A 146 0.16 1.36 -29.52
C ASP A 146 1.27 2.32 -29.07
N GLY A 147 0.91 3.49 -28.52
CA GLY A 147 1.87 4.51 -28.10
C GLY A 147 2.38 5.40 -29.24
N SER A 148 1.72 5.39 -30.39
CA SER A 148 2.07 6.20 -31.56
C SER A 148 1.11 7.37 -31.81
N GLY A 149 1.47 8.23 -32.75
CA GLY A 149 0.69 9.42 -33.08
C GLY A 149 1.01 10.62 -32.20
N THR A 150 0.15 11.63 -32.20
CA THR A 150 0.35 12.84 -31.40
C THR A 150 0.31 12.51 -29.91
N ASN A 151 1.32 12.96 -29.17
CA ASN A 151 1.36 12.89 -27.71
C ASN A 151 0.67 14.12 -27.12
N THR A 152 -0.21 13.89 -26.14
CA THR A 152 -0.79 14.91 -25.27
C THR A 152 -0.38 14.62 -23.83
N VAL A 153 -0.33 15.64 -22.97
CA VAL A 153 0.02 15.44 -21.56
C VAL A 153 -1.20 15.48 -20.67
N GLN A 154 -1.17 14.69 -19.60
CA GLN A 154 -2.17 14.63 -18.55
C GLN A 154 -1.47 14.73 -17.19
N SER A 155 -2.18 15.23 -16.19
CA SER A 155 -1.66 15.44 -14.84
C SER A 155 -2.45 14.66 -13.80
N ASN A 156 -1.76 14.19 -12.76
CA ASN A 156 -2.37 13.73 -11.51
C ASN A 156 -1.82 14.46 -10.28
N LEU A 157 -1.29 15.68 -10.49
CA LEU A 157 -0.72 16.52 -9.45
C LEU A 157 -1.34 17.92 -9.51
N THR A 158 -1.82 18.40 -8.36
CA THR A 158 -2.22 19.79 -8.16
C THR A 158 -1.34 20.42 -7.09
N THR A 159 -0.59 21.44 -7.45
CA THR A 159 0.20 22.27 -6.52
C THR A 159 -0.52 23.61 -6.36
N GLY A 160 -0.97 23.90 -5.15
CA GLY A 160 -1.56 25.19 -4.80
C GLY A 160 -0.52 26.27 -4.53
N SER A 161 -0.98 27.39 -3.95
CA SER A 161 -0.13 28.55 -3.62
C SER A 161 0.16 28.71 -2.12
N LYS A 162 -0.34 27.81 -1.27
CA LYS A 162 -0.21 27.86 0.18
C LYS A 162 0.83 26.86 0.67
N SER A 163 2.10 27.27 0.61
CA SER A 163 3.23 26.45 1.05
C SER A 163 3.07 25.94 2.49
N GLY A 164 3.52 24.71 2.73
CA GLY A 164 3.54 24.09 4.07
C GLY A 164 2.20 23.48 4.49
N LYS A 165 1.22 23.42 3.59
CA LYS A 165 -0.01 22.68 3.83
C LYS A 165 0.20 21.19 3.59
N PRO A 166 -0.27 20.30 4.50
CA PRO A 166 -0.09 18.85 4.33
C PRO A 166 -0.72 18.37 3.02
N ALA A 167 -0.02 17.49 2.31
CA ALA A 167 -0.55 16.87 1.10
C ALA A 167 -1.71 15.92 1.41
N PHE A 168 -2.62 15.76 0.46
CA PHE A 168 -3.68 14.74 0.48
C PHE A 168 -3.87 14.11 -0.90
N TYR A 169 -4.52 12.96 -0.93
CA TYR A 169 -4.60 12.13 -2.14
C TYR A 169 -6.05 11.70 -2.38
N ILE A 170 -6.57 11.92 -3.58
CA ILE A 170 -7.90 11.45 -3.98
C ILE A 170 -7.71 10.28 -4.94
N LEU A 171 -8.46 9.19 -4.74
CA LEU A 171 -8.31 7.98 -5.55
C LEU A 171 -9.64 7.35 -5.97
N ASP A 172 -9.58 6.62 -7.08
CA ASP A 172 -10.60 5.63 -7.45
C ASP A 172 -10.20 4.27 -6.87
N ALA A 173 -10.95 3.82 -5.87
CA ALA A 173 -10.81 2.52 -5.23
C ALA A 173 -11.92 1.54 -5.64
N THR A 174 -12.71 1.87 -6.66
CA THR A 174 -13.89 1.09 -7.09
C THR A 174 -13.55 -0.10 -7.98
N ASN A 175 -12.35 -0.09 -8.58
CA ASN A 175 -11.91 -1.09 -9.55
C ASN A 175 -11.00 -2.16 -8.91
N VAL A 176 -10.87 -3.29 -9.59
CA VAL A 176 -9.89 -4.34 -9.23
C VAL A 176 -8.47 -3.83 -9.41
N LEU A 177 -8.24 -3.06 -10.48
CA LEU A 177 -7.00 -2.32 -10.69
C LEU A 177 -6.97 -1.11 -9.76
N LYS A 178 -5.83 -0.91 -9.10
CA LYS A 178 -5.63 0.13 -8.09
C LYS A 178 -4.38 0.94 -8.39
N PRO A 179 -4.27 2.16 -7.82
CA PRO A 179 -3.12 3.02 -8.04
C PRO A 179 -1.82 2.46 -7.48
N LEU A 180 -1.89 1.58 -6.46
CA LEU A 180 -0.73 0.98 -5.82
C LEU A 180 -0.79 -0.56 -5.85
N ILE A 181 0.36 -1.20 -5.64
CA ILE A 181 0.51 -2.66 -5.60
C ILE A 181 1.16 -3.07 -4.29
N TRP A 182 0.54 -3.99 -3.57
CA TRP A 182 1.21 -4.78 -2.54
C TRP A 182 1.63 -6.13 -3.12
N GLN A 183 2.94 -6.32 -3.29
CA GLN A 183 3.51 -7.57 -3.75
C GLN A 183 3.86 -8.45 -2.55
N GLU A 184 3.06 -9.49 -2.31
CA GLU A 184 3.28 -10.45 -1.23
C GLU A 184 3.99 -11.70 -1.76
N ARG A 185 5.15 -12.01 -1.21
CA ARG A 185 5.89 -13.25 -1.51
C ARG A 185 5.78 -14.29 -0.40
N THR A 186 6.00 -13.86 0.84
CA THR A 186 5.94 -14.71 2.02
C THR A 186 5.20 -13.93 3.09
N LYS A 187 4.03 -14.43 3.47
CA LYS A 187 3.28 -13.91 4.62
C LYS A 187 4.16 -13.99 5.88
N PRO A 188 3.91 -13.13 6.88
CA PRO A 188 4.60 -13.25 8.15
C PRO A 188 4.53 -14.67 8.72
N GLU A 189 5.69 -15.25 8.98
CA GLU A 189 5.85 -16.57 9.58
C GLU A 189 6.81 -16.46 10.77
N ILE A 190 6.54 -17.25 11.81
CA ILE A 190 7.37 -17.37 13.00
C ILE A 190 7.98 -18.77 13.04
N GLU A 191 9.30 -18.81 13.16
CA GLU A 191 10.11 -20.03 13.23
C GLU A 191 10.96 -20.03 14.50
N THR A 192 11.33 -21.21 14.99
CA THR A 192 12.07 -21.34 16.25
C THR A 192 13.36 -22.09 16.09
N LYS A 193 14.38 -21.72 16.86
CA LYS A 193 15.62 -22.48 17.01
C LYS A 193 16.03 -22.57 18.48
N PHE A 194 15.70 -23.70 19.10
CA PHE A 194 16.05 -23.97 20.50
C PHE A 194 16.94 -25.21 20.73
N ASP A 195 17.30 -25.94 19.68
CA ASP A 195 18.19 -27.11 19.78
C ASP A 195 19.66 -26.66 19.73
N PRO A 196 20.47 -26.86 20.79
CA PRO A 196 21.89 -26.49 20.80
C PRO A 196 22.71 -27.17 19.69
N SER A 197 22.30 -28.34 19.21
CA SER A 197 22.99 -29.04 18.12
C SER A 197 22.67 -28.48 16.73
N ARG A 198 21.68 -27.57 16.63
CA ARG A 198 21.20 -26.99 15.36
C ARG A 198 21.17 -25.46 15.37
N SER A 199 21.55 -24.84 16.49
CA SER A 199 21.49 -23.41 16.70
C SER A 199 22.77 -22.92 17.35
N ASP A 200 23.59 -22.23 16.55
CA ASP A 200 24.84 -21.63 17.03
C ASP A 200 24.58 -20.62 18.16
N LYS A 201 23.46 -19.91 18.13
CA LYS A 201 23.08 -18.95 19.18
C LYS A 201 22.79 -19.63 20.52
N VAL A 202 22.14 -20.80 20.48
CA VAL A 202 21.88 -21.59 21.69
C VAL A 202 23.17 -22.17 22.28
N PHE A 203 24.14 -22.50 21.43
CA PHE A 203 25.42 -23.07 21.85
C PHE A 203 26.43 -21.99 22.29
N MET A 204 26.54 -20.90 21.54
CA MET A 204 27.54 -19.85 21.73
C MET A 204 27.09 -18.74 22.68
N GLU A 205 25.80 -18.42 22.70
CA GLU A 205 25.27 -17.23 23.39
C GLU A 205 24.21 -17.58 24.46
N ASP A 206 23.90 -18.86 24.63
CA ASP A 206 22.90 -19.36 25.59
C ASP A 206 21.47 -18.82 25.38
N ASP A 207 21.14 -18.49 24.12
CA ASP A 207 19.89 -17.83 23.73
C ASP A 207 18.98 -18.71 22.87
N TYR A 208 17.68 -18.70 23.17
CA TYR A 208 16.62 -19.33 22.37
C TYR A 208 15.95 -18.32 21.46
N LEU A 209 15.76 -18.68 20.19
CA LEU A 209 15.26 -17.76 19.16
C LEU A 209 13.87 -18.12 18.65
N TRP A 210 13.04 -17.08 18.52
CA TRP A 210 11.82 -17.04 17.72
C TRP A 210 12.00 -15.97 16.63
N GLY A 211 12.35 -16.41 15.43
CA GLY A 211 12.55 -15.54 14.28
C GLY A 211 11.24 -15.33 13.53
N ILE A 212 10.80 -14.09 13.41
CA ILE A 212 9.71 -13.72 12.49
C ILE A 212 10.33 -13.21 11.20
N ARG A 213 9.75 -13.62 10.08
CA ARG A 213 10.16 -13.14 8.76
C ARG A 213 8.97 -12.93 7.84
N ALA A 214 9.12 -11.96 6.94
CA ALA A 214 8.18 -11.70 5.85
C ALA A 214 8.95 -11.33 4.58
N ARG A 215 8.31 -11.55 3.42
CA ARG A 215 8.85 -11.10 2.14
C ARG A 215 7.77 -10.47 1.29
N GLY A 216 8.08 -9.29 0.78
CA GLY A 216 7.19 -8.54 -0.09
C GLY A 216 7.79 -7.17 -0.39
N ASN A 217 7.07 -6.36 -1.14
CA ASN A 217 7.37 -4.94 -1.32
C ASN A 217 6.14 -4.24 -1.90
N ALA A 218 6.07 -2.92 -1.78
CA ALA A 218 5.07 -2.12 -2.45
C ALA A 218 5.63 -1.48 -3.74
N GLY A 219 4.78 -1.21 -4.71
CA GLY A 219 5.13 -0.40 -5.88
C GLY A 219 3.95 0.37 -6.46
N PHE A 220 4.25 1.24 -7.42
CA PHE A 220 3.26 2.03 -8.13
C PHE A 220 2.54 1.21 -9.21
N GLY A 221 1.23 1.42 -9.32
CA GLY A 221 0.34 0.86 -10.32
C GLY A 221 -0.10 1.94 -11.31
N PHE A 222 -1.42 2.20 -11.39
CA PHE A 222 -1.98 3.18 -12.33
C PHE A 222 -2.02 4.58 -11.75
N TRP A 223 -1.21 5.48 -12.31
CA TRP A 223 -1.17 6.88 -11.90
C TRP A 223 -2.50 7.60 -12.12
N GLN A 224 -3.28 7.21 -13.15
CA GLN A 224 -4.58 7.84 -13.46
C GLN A 224 -5.60 7.66 -12.34
N LEU A 225 -5.42 6.66 -11.47
CA LEU A 225 -6.37 6.30 -10.43
C LEU A 225 -6.13 7.04 -9.11
N MET A 226 -5.11 7.89 -9.03
CA MET A 226 -4.81 8.66 -7.82
C MET A 226 -4.24 10.03 -8.16
N HIS A 227 -4.77 11.06 -7.51
CA HIS A 227 -4.38 12.45 -7.68
C HIS A 227 -3.82 13.00 -6.36
N ARG A 228 -2.64 13.61 -6.41
CA ARG A 228 -2.02 14.30 -5.26
C ARG A 228 -2.36 15.78 -5.29
N VAL A 229 -2.71 16.32 -4.13
CA VAL A 229 -2.83 17.77 -3.91
C VAL A 229 -1.83 18.18 -2.84
N GLU A 230 -1.07 19.22 -3.12
CA GLU A 230 -0.07 19.80 -2.21
C GLU A 230 -0.13 21.33 -2.23
N ASP A 231 0.48 21.96 -1.22
CA ASP A 231 0.52 23.42 -1.06
C ASP A 231 -0.88 24.07 -1.20
N SER A 232 -1.92 23.37 -0.75
CA SER A 232 -3.31 23.80 -0.85
C SER A 232 -4.10 23.41 0.39
N GLU A 233 -5.15 24.17 0.69
CA GLU A 233 -6.10 23.76 1.73
C GLU A 233 -7.01 22.64 1.22
N LEU A 234 -7.41 21.74 2.12
CA LEU A 234 -8.49 20.81 1.84
C LEU A 234 -9.84 21.55 1.91
N THR A 235 -10.40 21.93 0.76
CA THR A 235 -11.69 22.64 0.64
C THR A 235 -12.63 21.98 -0.36
N ILE A 236 -13.91 22.34 -0.31
CA ILE A 236 -14.93 21.84 -1.24
C ILE A 236 -14.55 22.11 -2.70
N ASP A 237 -14.07 23.30 -3.02
CA ASP A 237 -13.79 23.71 -4.39
C ASP A 237 -12.58 22.95 -4.96
N VAL A 238 -11.50 22.86 -4.19
CA VAL A 238 -10.30 22.07 -4.58
C VAL A 238 -10.68 20.61 -4.84
N VAL A 239 -11.47 20.01 -3.95
CA VAL A 239 -11.91 18.61 -4.12
C VAL A 239 -12.77 18.43 -5.37
N LYS A 240 -13.70 19.35 -5.64
CA LYS A 240 -14.55 19.29 -6.85
C LYS A 240 -13.73 19.39 -8.13
N GLU A 241 -12.76 20.30 -8.18
CA GLU A 241 -11.87 20.48 -9.33
C GLU A 241 -11.02 19.23 -9.58
N VAL A 242 -10.46 18.64 -8.52
CA VAL A 242 -9.68 17.40 -8.64
C VAL A 242 -10.54 16.23 -9.11
N ILE A 243 -11.74 16.05 -8.55
CA ILE A 243 -12.67 15.00 -8.98
C ILE A 243 -13.05 15.18 -10.46
N ALA A 244 -13.30 16.41 -10.90
CA ALA A 244 -13.60 16.71 -12.29
C ALA A 244 -12.42 16.38 -13.21
N SER A 245 -11.20 16.79 -12.83
CA SER A 245 -9.97 16.49 -13.56
C SER A 245 -9.73 14.99 -13.70
N MET A 246 -9.84 14.22 -12.60
CA MET A 246 -9.69 12.76 -12.62
C MET A 246 -10.69 12.08 -13.57
N ARG A 247 -11.94 12.55 -13.61
CA ARG A 247 -12.99 12.00 -14.49
C ARG A 247 -12.76 12.28 -15.98
N GLN A 248 -11.93 13.27 -16.31
CA GLN A 248 -11.60 13.63 -17.68
C GLN A 248 -10.37 12.90 -18.21
N LEU A 249 -9.59 12.23 -17.35
CA LEU A 249 -8.41 11.48 -17.76
C LEU A 249 -8.80 10.38 -18.76
N LYS A 250 -8.01 10.30 -19.83
CA LYS A 250 -8.09 9.27 -20.86
C LYS A 250 -6.86 8.36 -20.77
N GLY A 251 -6.97 7.21 -21.41
CA GLY A 251 -5.81 6.42 -21.83
C GLY A 251 -5.62 6.54 -23.33
N ASP A 252 -4.51 5.98 -23.82
CA ASP A 252 -4.15 5.99 -25.23
C ASP A 252 -5.29 5.53 -26.15
N GLY A 253 -5.37 6.12 -27.34
CA GLY A 253 -6.48 5.87 -28.26
C GLY A 253 -7.77 6.58 -27.87
N ASP A 254 -7.69 7.72 -27.19
CA ASP A 254 -8.83 8.48 -26.67
C ASP A 254 -9.77 7.65 -25.77
N LYS A 255 -9.19 6.68 -25.07
CA LYS A 255 -9.95 5.69 -24.31
C LYS A 255 -10.47 6.30 -23.01
N ILE A 256 -11.79 6.43 -22.89
CA ILE A 256 -12.44 6.88 -21.66
C ILE A 256 -12.11 5.94 -20.50
N LEU A 257 -11.45 6.36 -19.43
CA LEU A 257 -11.09 5.43 -18.35
C LEU A 257 -12.24 5.15 -17.36
N ASN A 258 -13.29 5.98 -17.39
CA ASN A 258 -14.43 5.90 -16.47
C ASN A 258 -13.99 5.89 -15.00
N ILE A 259 -13.07 6.80 -14.66
CA ILE A 259 -12.52 6.93 -13.31
C ILE A 259 -13.58 7.50 -12.39
N ARG A 260 -13.77 6.84 -11.24
CA ARG A 260 -14.78 7.17 -10.24
C ARG A 260 -14.09 7.42 -8.90
N PRO A 261 -13.62 8.66 -8.65
CA PRO A 261 -13.04 9.00 -7.36
C PRO A 261 -14.00 8.62 -6.22
N SER A 262 -13.51 7.86 -5.26
CA SER A 262 -14.33 7.20 -4.22
C SER A 262 -13.73 7.27 -2.83
N ALA A 263 -12.46 7.64 -2.70
CA ALA A 263 -11.79 7.77 -1.42
C ALA A 263 -10.81 8.94 -1.41
N ILE A 264 -10.46 9.38 -0.20
CA ILE A 264 -9.42 10.37 0.08
C ILE A 264 -8.49 9.81 1.16
N VAL A 265 -7.19 9.90 0.94
CA VAL A 265 -6.15 9.60 1.94
C VAL A 265 -5.61 10.92 2.48
N VAL A 266 -5.63 11.07 3.80
CA VAL A 266 -5.18 12.26 4.51
C VAL A 266 -4.22 11.92 5.66
N PRO A 267 -3.28 12.81 6.00
CA PRO A 267 -2.54 12.71 7.26
C PRO A 267 -3.45 12.99 8.46
N PRO A 268 -3.08 12.57 9.69
CA PRO A 268 -3.88 12.80 10.90
C PRO A 268 -4.21 14.28 11.15
N SER A 269 -3.34 15.21 10.76
CA SER A 269 -3.56 16.65 10.89
C SER A 269 -4.74 17.18 10.07
N LEU A 270 -5.19 16.43 9.05
CA LEU A 270 -6.33 16.78 8.20
C LEU A 270 -7.57 15.90 8.46
N GLU A 271 -7.51 14.96 9.42
CA GLU A 271 -8.61 14.01 9.67
C GLU A 271 -9.94 14.72 9.91
N TYR A 272 -10.01 15.63 10.88
CA TYR A 272 -11.28 16.27 11.24
C TYR A 272 -11.81 17.19 10.15
N THR A 273 -10.93 17.88 9.42
CA THR A 273 -11.30 18.66 8.23
C THR A 273 -11.90 17.75 7.15
N ALA A 274 -11.29 16.59 6.90
CA ALA A 274 -11.81 15.63 5.94
C ALA A 274 -13.16 15.05 6.38
N ARG A 275 -13.30 14.65 7.65
CA ARG A 275 -14.57 14.14 8.19
C ARG A 275 -15.67 15.19 8.12
N GLU A 276 -15.36 16.45 8.44
CA GLU A 276 -16.32 17.54 8.29
C GLU A 276 -16.79 17.66 6.82
N LEU A 277 -15.86 17.60 5.85
CA LEU A 277 -16.19 17.71 4.43
C LEU A 277 -16.96 16.51 3.87
N PHE A 278 -16.71 15.29 4.35
CA PHE A 278 -17.26 14.08 3.71
C PHE A 278 -18.31 13.35 4.54
N GLU A 279 -18.47 13.66 5.83
CA GLU A 279 -19.39 12.95 6.73
C GLU A 279 -20.50 13.88 7.28
N SER A 280 -20.24 15.17 7.43
CA SER A 280 -21.25 16.14 7.91
C SER A 280 -22.38 16.37 6.91
N SER A 281 -23.61 16.54 7.42
CA SER A 281 -24.78 16.87 6.58
C SER A 281 -24.87 18.34 6.20
N VAL A 282 -24.29 19.21 7.01
CA VAL A 282 -24.35 20.66 6.86
C VAL A 282 -22.98 21.24 7.16
N ILE A 283 -22.54 22.21 6.34
CA ILE A 283 -21.30 22.97 6.55
C ILE A 283 -21.67 24.45 6.45
N ASN A 284 -21.30 25.25 7.45
CA ASN A 284 -21.59 26.68 7.52
C ASN A 284 -23.08 27.02 7.27
N GLY A 285 -23.99 26.20 7.82
CA GLY A 285 -25.44 26.40 7.69
C GLY A 285 -26.05 26.00 6.35
N THR A 286 -25.27 25.43 5.42
CA THR A 286 -25.74 24.97 4.10
C THR A 286 -25.57 23.46 3.92
N SER A 287 -26.41 22.83 3.08
CA SER A 287 -26.32 21.39 2.78
C SER A 287 -24.95 21.06 2.18
N ASN A 288 -24.30 20.03 2.72
CA ASN A 288 -22.99 19.60 2.26
C ASN A 288 -23.08 18.79 0.95
N PRO A 289 -22.55 19.28 -0.19
CA PRO A 289 -22.58 18.55 -1.46
C PRO A 289 -21.57 17.39 -1.54
N LEU A 290 -20.60 17.33 -0.63
CA LEU A 290 -19.55 16.29 -0.62
C LEU A 290 -19.84 15.14 0.34
N LYS A 291 -20.95 15.19 1.09
CA LYS A 291 -21.30 14.13 2.02
C LYS A 291 -21.38 12.78 1.30
N GLY A 292 -20.56 11.81 1.75
CA GLY A 292 -20.50 10.46 1.21
C GLY A 292 -19.85 10.35 -0.18
N VAL A 293 -19.32 11.43 -0.75
CA VAL A 293 -18.68 11.40 -2.07
C VAL A 293 -17.35 10.65 -2.03
N LEU A 294 -16.54 10.87 -0.99
CA LEU A 294 -15.27 10.17 -0.79
C LEU A 294 -15.25 9.53 0.61
N LYS A 295 -14.80 8.28 0.70
CA LYS A 295 -14.48 7.64 1.97
C LYS A 295 -13.16 8.21 2.52
N VAL A 296 -13.17 8.68 3.76
CA VAL A 296 -11.97 9.18 4.44
C VAL A 296 -11.10 8.01 4.91
N ILE A 297 -9.82 8.04 4.53
CA ILE A 297 -8.77 7.13 4.95
C ILE A 297 -7.70 7.99 5.62
N VAL A 298 -7.42 7.71 6.90
CA VAL A 298 -6.42 8.46 7.68
C VAL A 298 -5.20 7.59 7.84
N SER A 299 -4.02 8.10 7.47
CA SER A 299 -2.77 7.34 7.56
C SER A 299 -1.65 8.20 8.11
N ALA A 300 -1.00 7.75 9.19
CA ALA A 300 0.18 8.45 9.73
C ALA A 300 1.39 8.38 8.80
N TYR A 301 1.42 7.41 7.88
CA TYR A 301 2.54 7.19 6.97
C TYR A 301 2.65 8.23 5.86
N VAL A 302 1.59 9.00 5.60
CA VAL A 302 1.58 10.06 4.59
C VAL A 302 1.94 11.44 5.14
N VAL A 303 2.36 11.55 6.40
CA VAL A 303 2.89 12.80 6.98
C VAL A 303 4.25 13.13 6.36
N GLU A 304 4.39 14.36 5.89
CA GLU A 304 5.58 14.96 5.24
C GLU A 304 6.21 16.07 6.08
#